data_AF-A0A3D1P7L5-F1
#
_entry.id   AF-A0A3D1P7L5-F1
#
_cell.length_a   1.000
_cell.length_b   1.000
_cell.length_c   1.000
_cell.angle_alpha   90.00
_cell.angle_beta   90.00
_cell.angle_gamma   90.00
#
_symmetry.space_group_name_H-M   'P 1'
#
loop_
_entity.id
_entity.type
_entity.pdbx_description
1 polymer ?
#
loop_
_entity_poly.entity_id
_entity_poly.type
_entity_poly.pdbx_seq_one_letter_code
_entity_poly.pdbx_strand_id
1 'polypeptide(L)'
;VAPPTDKDFALWRRRWRQRQRQQQKKHSPPFWVQFFAARFHQSPSIEVLHNWGKLIGLIKFAFSEDTLQRLRQSYRQKQLAVISH
;
A
#
# COMPACT_ATOMS: atom_id res chain seq x y z
N VAL A 1 -14.24 -1.74 6.61
CA VAL A 1 -12.92 -1.44 7.23
C VAL A 1 -12.71 0.06 7.13
N ALA A 2 -12.50 0.76 8.25
CA ALA A 2 -12.30 2.20 8.25
C ALA A 2 -11.02 2.60 7.49
N PRO A 3 -11.00 3.78 6.84
CA PRO A 3 -9.80 4.29 6.19
C PRO A 3 -8.69 4.51 7.24
N PRO A 4 -7.43 4.17 6.92
CA PRO A 4 -6.32 4.35 7.84
C PRO A 4 -6.09 5.84 8.13
N THR A 5 -5.80 6.15 9.39
CA THR A 5 -5.46 7.52 9.83
C THR A 5 -3.96 7.78 9.74
N ASP A 6 -3.54 9.04 9.84
CA ASP A 6 -2.12 9.39 9.88
C ASP A 6 -1.36 8.73 11.04
N LYS A 7 -2.04 8.48 12.16
CA LYS A 7 -1.48 7.74 13.30
C LYS A 7 -1.21 6.28 12.94
N ASP A 8 -2.10 5.65 12.18
CA ASP A 8 -1.91 4.28 11.69
C ASP A 8 -0.71 4.20 10.75
N PHE A 9 -0.54 5.19 9.87
CA PHE A 9 0.62 5.28 8.99
C PHE A 9 1.94 5.41 9.77
N ALA A 10 1.96 6.22 10.83
CA ALA A 10 3.15 6.38 11.67
C ALA A 10 3.50 5.09 12.44
N LEU A 11 2.50 4.41 13.01
CA LEU A 11 2.66 3.13 13.70
C LEU A 11 3.17 2.03 12.76
N TRP A 12 2.60 1.94 11.56
CA TRP A 12 3.05 0.98 10.54
C TRP A 12 4.49 1.25 10.13
N ARG A 13 4.84 2.51 9.84
CA ARG A 13 6.22 2.89 9.51
C ARG A 13 7.21 2.53 10.63
N ARG A 14 6.83 2.71 11.90
CA ARG A 14 7.69 2.38 13.05
C ARG A 14 7.92 0.87 13.19
N ARG A 15 6.83 0.08 13.14
CA ARG A 15 6.90 -1.39 13.17
C ARG A 15 7.74 -1.95 12.02
N TRP A 16 7.66 -1.30 10.86
CA TRP A 16 8.37 -1.72 9.65
C TRP A 16 9.87 -1.48 9.72
N ARG A 17 10.29 -0.32 10.23
CA ARG A 17 11.71 -0.05 10.49
C ARG A 17 12.30 -1.03 11.51
N GLN A 18 11.56 -1.37 12.57
CA GLN A 18 12.01 -2.39 13.53
C GLN A 18 12.15 -3.77 12.87
N ARG A 19 11.17 -4.19 12.07
CA ARG A 19 11.20 -5.50 11.42
C ARG A 19 12.31 -5.60 10.37
N GLN A 20 12.56 -4.55 9.59
CA GLN A 20 13.68 -4.52 8.65
C GLN A 20 15.03 -4.58 9.37
N ARG A 21 15.19 -3.86 10.48
CA ARG A 21 16.41 -3.88 11.29
C ARG A 21 16.69 -5.27 11.87
N GLN A 22 15.65 -6.02 12.23
CA GLN A 22 15.80 -7.38 12.74
C GLN A 22 16.05 -8.43 11.65
N GLN A 23 15.42 -8.28 10.47
CA GLN A 23 15.44 -9.35 9.45
C GLN A 23 16.49 -9.14 8.35
N GLN A 24 17.17 -7.98 8.28
CA GLN A 24 18.12 -7.59 7.22
C GLN A 24 17.65 -7.86 5.77
N LYS A 25 16.35 -8.11 5.57
CA LYS A 25 15.75 -8.47 4.29
C LYS A 25 14.70 -7.44 3.94
N LYS A 26 14.82 -6.89 2.73
CA LYS A 26 13.83 -6.01 2.09
C LYS A 26 12.61 -6.81 1.59
N HIS A 27 12.07 -7.71 2.41
CA HIS A 27 10.95 -8.55 2.00
C HIS A 27 9.74 -8.22 2.86
N SER A 28 8.81 -7.45 2.30
CA SER A 28 7.44 -7.43 2.80
C SER A 28 6.89 -8.86 2.78
N PRO A 29 6.04 -9.25 3.73
CA PRO A 29 5.36 -10.52 3.65
C PRO A 29 4.58 -10.65 2.32
N PRO A 30 4.57 -11.83 1.67
CA PRO A 30 3.96 -12.01 0.35
C PRO A 30 2.46 -11.67 0.32
N PHE A 31 1.75 -11.81 1.45
CA PHE A 31 0.33 -11.46 1.55
C PHE A 31 0.07 -9.95 1.45
N TRP A 32 1.08 -9.09 1.63
CA TRP A 32 0.91 -7.64 1.57
C TRP A 32 0.48 -7.18 0.18
N VAL A 33 1.02 -7.80 -0.85
CA VAL A 33 0.68 -7.47 -2.24
C VAL A 33 -0.81 -7.71 -2.48
N GLN A 34 -1.30 -8.87 -2.08
CA GLN A 34 -2.72 -9.23 -2.20
C GLN A 34 -3.60 -8.32 -1.34
N PHE A 35 -3.17 -8.01 -0.10
CA PHE A 35 -3.90 -7.12 0.78
C PHE A 35 -4.10 -5.73 0.16
N PHE A 36 -3.02 -5.08 -0.31
CA PHE A 36 -3.14 -3.75 -0.89
C PHE A 36 -3.84 -3.74 -2.24
N ALA A 37 -3.62 -4.74 -3.09
CA ALA A 37 -4.38 -4.89 -4.31
C ALA A 37 -5.89 -4.97 -4.02
N ALA A 38 -6.29 -5.74 -3.00
CA ALA A 38 -7.67 -5.82 -2.56
C ALA A 38 -8.18 -4.47 -2.02
N ARG A 39 -7.36 -3.71 -1.26
CA ARG A 39 -7.73 -2.38 -0.77
C ARG A 39 -7.93 -1.37 -1.90
N PHE A 40 -7.06 -1.37 -2.91
CA PHE A 40 -7.26 -0.54 -4.09
C PHE A 40 -8.57 -0.91 -4.77
N HIS A 41 -8.81 -2.20 -5.04
CA HIS A 41 -10.04 -2.66 -5.68
C HIS A 41 -11.30 -2.24 -4.91
N GLN A 42 -11.29 -2.35 -3.58
CA GLN A 42 -12.42 -2.02 -2.70
C GLN A 42 -12.55 -0.52 -2.37
N SER A 43 -11.65 0.34 -2.86
CA SER A 43 -11.71 1.78 -2.55
C SER A 43 -12.96 2.40 -3.21
N PRO A 44 -13.86 3.03 -2.42
CA PRO A 44 -15.13 3.57 -2.94
C PRO A 44 -14.98 4.95 -3.58
N SER A 45 -13.84 5.63 -3.38
CA SER A 45 -13.58 6.96 -3.92
C SER A 45 -12.09 7.15 -4.25
N ILE A 46 -11.81 8.16 -5.08
CA ILE A 46 -10.44 8.56 -5.42
C ILE A 46 -9.66 8.96 -4.17
N GLU A 47 -10.29 9.62 -3.21
CA GLU A 47 -9.62 10.05 -1.97
C GLU A 47 -9.13 8.84 -1.14
N VAL A 48 -9.97 7.82 -0.96
CA VAL A 48 -9.58 6.60 -0.23
C VAL A 48 -8.48 5.86 -1.00
N LEU A 49 -8.61 5.76 -2.32
CA LEU A 49 -7.58 5.14 -3.17
C LEU A 49 -6.23 5.87 -3.03
N HIS A 50 -6.26 7.20 -3.07
CA HIS A 50 -5.08 8.06 -2.95
C HIS A 50 -4.43 7.93 -1.56
N ASN A 51 -5.21 7.81 -0.48
CA ASN A 51 -4.70 7.56 0.86
C ASN A 51 -3.94 6.23 0.96
N TRP A 52 -4.45 5.16 0.33
CA TRP A 52 -3.72 3.90 0.22
C TRP A 52 -2.45 4.05 -0.63
N GLY A 53 -2.51 4.79 -1.73
CA GLY A 53 -1.34 5.09 -2.57
C GLY A 53 -0.22 5.83 -1.82
N LYS A 54 -0.60 6.85 -1.04
CA LYS A 54 0.32 7.58 -0.15
C LYS A 54 0.99 6.64 0.84
N LEU A 55 0.22 5.77 1.50
CA LEU A 55 0.78 4.77 2.41
C LEU A 55 1.85 3.93 1.71
N ILE A 56 1.55 3.34 0.55
CA ILE A 56 2.53 2.55 -0.21
C ILE A 56 3.77 3.38 -0.54
N GLY A 57 3.62 4.65 -0.92
CA GLY A 57 4.73 5.57 -1.13
C GLY A 57 5.64 5.72 0.09
N LEU A 58 5.06 5.74 1.31
CA LEU A 58 5.80 5.83 2.57
C LEU A 58 6.52 4.54 2.95
N ILE A 59 6.02 3.38 2.52
CA ILE A 59 6.58 2.06 2.85
C ILE A 59 7.22 1.36 1.64
N LYS A 60 7.42 2.08 0.53
CA LYS A 60 7.96 1.52 -0.73
C LYS A 60 9.31 0.82 -0.56
N PHE A 61 10.11 1.26 0.41
CA PHE A 61 11.42 0.71 0.75
C PHE A 61 11.39 -0.75 1.24
N ALA A 62 10.20 -1.25 1.59
CA ALA A 62 10.02 -2.60 2.11
C ALA A 62 9.43 -3.57 1.09
N PHE A 63 9.16 -3.10 -0.13
CA PHE A 63 8.76 -3.94 -1.25
C PHE A 63 9.91 -4.11 -2.25
N SER A 64 9.90 -5.21 -2.99
CA SER A 64 10.71 -5.35 -4.20
C SER A 64 10.15 -4.48 -5.32
N GLU A 65 10.99 -4.21 -6.33
CA GLU A 65 10.59 -3.42 -7.49
C GLU A 65 9.44 -4.06 -8.28
N ASP A 66 9.46 -5.38 -8.49
CA ASP A 66 8.36 -6.14 -9.10
C ASP A 66 7.04 -5.93 -8.34
N THR A 67 7.09 -6.04 -7.01
CA THR A 67 5.90 -5.85 -6.17
C THR A 67 5.35 -4.44 -6.29
N LEU A 68 6.22 -3.43 -6.30
CA LEU A 68 5.80 -2.04 -6.50
C LEU A 68 5.17 -1.82 -7.87
N GLN A 69 5.69 -2.44 -8.92
CA GLN A 69 5.10 -2.36 -10.25
C GLN A 69 3.69 -2.94 -10.30
N ARG A 70 3.46 -4.12 -9.71
CA ARG A 70 2.11 -4.73 -9.61
C ARG A 70 1.13 -3.83 -8.87
N LEU A 71 1.56 -3.26 -7.74
CA LEU A 71 0.74 -2.35 -6.95
C LEU A 71 0.40 -1.06 -7.71
N ARG A 72 1.36 -0.47 -8.44
CA ARG A 72 1.11 0.70 -9.30
C ARG A 72 0.14 0.40 -10.43
N GLN A 73 0.20 -0.81 -11.00
CA GLN A 73 -0.74 -1.22 -12.05
C GLN A 73 -2.17 -1.33 -11.48
N SER A 74 -2.33 -1.99 -10.32
CA SER A 74 -3.63 -2.11 -9.65
C SER A 74 -4.21 -0.74 -9.25
N TYR A 75 -3.37 0.18 -8.75
CA TYR A 75 -3.76 1.55 -8.45
C TYR A 75 -4.28 2.28 -9.71
N ARG A 76 -3.55 2.22 -10.83
CA ARG A 76 -3.96 2.86 -12.09
C ARG A 76 -5.26 2.30 -12.64
N GLN A 77 -5.42 0.98 -12.62
CA GLN A 77 -6.66 0.32 -13.05
C GLN A 77 -7.87 0.80 -12.25
N LYS A 78 -7.74 0.84 -10.91
CA LYS A 78 -8.82 1.36 -10.08
C LYS A 78 -9.07 2.85 -10.32
N GLN A 79 -8.01 3.65 -10.44
CA GLN A 79 -8.15 5.09 -10.66
C GLN A 79 -8.95 5.39 -11.93
N LEU A 80 -8.67 4.67 -13.03
CA LEU A 80 -9.44 4.80 -14.28
C LEU A 80 -10.90 4.42 -14.07
N ALA A 81 -11.16 3.28 -13.41
CA ALA A 81 -12.52 2.79 -13.16
C ALA A 81 -13.37 3.73 -12.29
N VAL A 82 -12.74 4.45 -11.35
CA VAL A 82 -13.45 5.41 -10.48
C VAL A 82 -13.67 6.76 -11.19
N ILE A 83 -12.81 7.14 -12.13
CA ILE A 83 -12.97 8.38 -12.92
C ILE A 83 -14.02 8.21 -14.04
N SER A 84 -14.20 7.00 -14.56
CA SER A 84 -15.12 6.72 -15.67
C SER A 84 -16.59 6.50 -15.25
N HIS A 85 -16.95 6.80 -13.99
CA HIS A 85 -18.28 6.63 -13.40
C HIS A 85 -18.74 7.96 -12.82
#